data_AF-A0A4Q3JKV9-F1
#
_entry.id   AF-A0A4Q3JKV9-F1
#
_cell.length_a   1.000
_cell.length_b   1.000
_cell.length_c   1.000
_cell.angle_alpha   90.00
_cell.angle_beta   90.00
_cell.angle_gamma   90.00
#
_symmetry.space_group_name_H-M   'P 1'
#
loop_
_entity.id
_entity.type
_entity.pdbx_description
1 polymer ?
#
loop_
_entity_poly.entity_id
_entity_poly.type
_entity_poly.pdbx_seq_one_letter_code
_entity_poly.pdbx_strand_id
1 'polypeptide(L)'
;MLRLARDLLQREGPEGLRRLRAFQQQSFLRELERWEQTGQVSGELRQVGGGIIKTVVGSGWAAPPARPWAAPPAVRVALFKRRFAEVLGLAQVPALAPQLDEGRALYAYLLAVPPVAGGSEAWLWRLRKVDELAGFDPTYPRRYARGVILLRLGQGAQAATELREHLAEHPDGPSTLRARNALVAAVELAETQGPGGF
;
A
#
# COMPACT_ATOMS: atom_id res chain seq x y z
N MET A 1 -23.67 -5.68 8.57
CA MET A 1 -22.30 -5.76 9.12
C MET A 1 -21.98 -4.59 10.06
N LEU A 2 -22.15 -3.33 9.64
CA LEU A 2 -21.86 -2.14 10.47
C LEU A 2 -22.60 -2.09 11.82
N ARG A 3 -23.89 -2.45 11.85
CA ARG A 3 -24.68 -2.51 13.10
C ARG A 3 -24.11 -3.54 14.08
N LEU A 4 -23.84 -4.77 13.61
CA LEU A 4 -23.22 -5.84 14.40
C LEU A 4 -21.85 -5.44 14.96
N ALA A 5 -21.01 -4.77 14.15
CA ALA A 5 -19.70 -4.32 14.60
C ALA A 5 -19.79 -3.23 15.68
N ARG A 6 -20.76 -2.32 15.56
CA ARG A 6 -21.01 -1.29 16.59
C ARG A 6 -21.53 -1.92 17.88
N ASP A 7 -22.44 -2.88 17.78
CA ASP A 7 -22.99 -3.59 18.93
C ASP A 7 -21.91 -4.42 19.64
N LEU A 8 -21.04 -5.10 18.89
CA LEU A 8 -19.88 -5.82 19.43
C LEU A 8 -18.89 -4.88 20.10
N LEU A 9 -18.60 -3.73 19.49
CA LEU A 9 -17.72 -2.73 20.11
C LEU A 9 -18.30 -2.22 21.43
N GLN A 10 -19.62 -2.02 21.51
CA GLN A 10 -20.29 -1.57 22.74
C GLN A 10 -20.33 -2.65 23.82
N ARG A 11 -20.50 -3.93 23.46
CA ARG A 11 -20.69 -5.02 24.42
C ARG A 11 -19.38 -5.70 24.85
N GLU A 12 -18.46 -5.90 23.92
CA GLU A 12 -17.23 -6.69 24.12
C GLU A 12 -15.95 -5.88 23.90
N GLY A 13 -16.08 -4.60 23.54
CA GLY A 13 -14.94 -3.73 23.28
C GLY A 13 -14.09 -4.16 22.06
N PRO A 14 -12.86 -3.64 21.95
CA PRO A 14 -11.96 -3.94 20.84
C PRO A 14 -11.59 -5.42 20.70
N GLU A 15 -11.59 -6.18 21.80
CA GLU A 15 -11.23 -7.60 21.77
C GLU A 15 -12.30 -8.47 21.10
N GLY A 16 -13.58 -8.16 21.28
CA GLY A 16 -14.66 -8.83 20.53
C GLY A 16 -14.49 -8.65 19.02
N LEU A 17 -14.15 -7.43 18.59
CA LEU A 17 -13.87 -7.15 17.18
C LEU A 17 -12.60 -7.85 16.66
N ARG A 18 -11.56 -8.00 17.49
CA ARG A 18 -10.36 -8.76 17.12
C ARG A 18 -10.68 -10.24 16.89
N ARG A 19 -11.48 -10.86 17.75
CA ARG A 19 -11.95 -12.25 17.57
C ARG A 19 -12.77 -12.41 16.30
N LEU A 20 -13.74 -11.52 16.07
CA LEU A 20 -14.54 -11.53 14.83
C LEU A 20 -13.65 -11.39 13.59
N ARG A 21 -12.70 -10.45 13.60
CA ARG A 21 -11.75 -10.24 12.51
C ARG A 21 -10.91 -11.49 12.26
N ALA A 22 -10.41 -12.14 13.30
CA ALA A 22 -9.61 -13.36 13.17
C ALA A 22 -10.41 -14.51 12.52
N PHE A 23 -11.66 -14.72 12.95
CA PHE A 23 -12.56 -15.70 12.34
C PHE A 23 -12.83 -15.39 10.85
N GLN A 24 -13.18 -14.14 10.54
CA GLN A 24 -13.45 -13.73 9.16
C GLN A 24 -12.20 -13.77 8.28
N GLN A 25 -11.01 -13.49 8.83
CA GLN A 25 -9.74 -13.60 8.11
C GLN A 25 -9.48 -15.04 7.69
N GLN A 26 -9.69 -16.02 8.59
CA GLN A 26 -9.54 -17.44 8.25
C GLN A 26 -10.53 -17.85 7.15
N SER A 27 -11.80 -17.42 7.24
CA SER A 27 -12.78 -17.70 6.19
C SER A 27 -12.36 -17.08 4.86
N PHE A 28 -11.95 -15.81 4.87
CA PHE A 28 -11.45 -15.10 3.70
C PHE A 28 -10.28 -15.82 3.03
N LEU A 29 -9.26 -16.24 3.78
CA LEU A 29 -8.09 -16.90 3.21
C LEU A 29 -8.43 -18.25 2.56
N ARG A 30 -9.28 -19.07 3.21
CA ARG A 30 -9.74 -20.34 2.63
C ARG A 30 -10.53 -20.15 1.34
N GLU A 31 -11.46 -19.19 1.35
CA GLU A 31 -12.27 -18.89 0.17
C GLU A 31 -11.44 -18.25 -0.94
N LEU A 32 -10.43 -17.46 -0.60
CA LEU A 32 -9.48 -16.91 -1.56
C LEU A 32 -8.69 -18.02 -2.25
N GLU A 33 -8.15 -18.98 -1.50
CA GLU A 33 -7.45 -20.14 -2.06
C GLU A 33 -8.36 -20.97 -2.98
N ARG A 34 -9.61 -21.21 -2.57
CA ARG A 34 -10.61 -21.89 -3.42
C ARG A 34 -10.87 -21.11 -4.71
N TRP A 35 -11.02 -19.79 -4.63
CA TRP A 35 -11.19 -18.94 -5.80
C TRP A 35 -9.97 -18.97 -6.71
N GLU A 36 -8.75 -18.98 -6.17
CA GLU A 36 -7.52 -19.10 -6.97
C GLU A 36 -7.44 -20.42 -7.72
N GLN A 37 -7.91 -21.51 -7.12
CA GLN A 37 -7.92 -22.85 -7.74
C GLN A 37 -9.03 -23.02 -8.78
N THR A 38 -10.20 -22.42 -8.54
CA THR A 38 -11.42 -22.70 -9.33
C THR A 38 -11.85 -21.57 -10.26
N GLY A 39 -11.39 -20.34 -10.02
CA GLY A 39 -11.91 -19.13 -10.65
C GLY A 39 -13.29 -18.69 -10.16
N GLN A 40 -13.96 -19.48 -9.31
CA GLN A 40 -15.34 -19.22 -8.91
C GLN A 40 -15.42 -18.40 -7.61
N VAL A 41 -16.16 -17.29 -7.65
CA VAL A 41 -16.38 -16.44 -6.48
C VAL A 41 -17.58 -16.96 -5.68
N SER A 42 -17.32 -17.49 -4.49
CA SER A 42 -18.38 -18.00 -3.60
C SER A 42 -19.23 -16.87 -2.98
N GLY A 43 -20.37 -17.24 -2.37
CA GLY A 43 -21.17 -16.31 -1.58
C GLY A 43 -20.42 -15.80 -0.35
N GLU A 44 -19.73 -16.71 0.35
CA GLU A 44 -18.87 -16.41 1.50
C GLU A 44 -17.78 -15.40 1.11
N LEU A 45 -17.05 -15.64 0.01
CA LEU A 45 -15.99 -14.74 -0.46
C LEU A 45 -16.50 -13.33 -0.77
N ARG A 46 -17.70 -13.22 -1.36
CA ARG A 46 -18.35 -11.91 -1.58
C ARG A 46 -18.66 -11.20 -0.26
N GLN A 47 -19.10 -11.96 0.73
CA GLN A 47 -19.45 -11.41 2.05
C GLN A 47 -18.23 -10.98 2.85
N VAL A 48 -17.17 -11.81 2.91
CA VAL A 48 -15.98 -11.53 3.75
C VAL A 48 -14.90 -10.74 3.01
N GLY A 49 -14.74 -10.94 1.70
CA GLY A 49 -13.76 -10.23 0.88
C GLY A 49 -14.27 -8.89 0.35
N GLY A 50 -15.59 -8.68 0.32
CA GLY A 50 -16.20 -7.48 -0.24
C GLY A 50 -15.74 -7.23 -1.68
N GLY A 51 -15.25 -6.03 -1.95
CA GLY A 51 -14.77 -5.62 -3.29
C GLY A 51 -13.36 -6.10 -3.65
N ILE A 52 -12.65 -6.83 -2.79
CA ILE A 52 -11.23 -7.17 -2.99
C ILE A 52 -10.98 -7.93 -4.29
N ILE A 53 -11.84 -8.89 -4.65
CA ILE A 53 -11.70 -9.68 -5.88
C ILE A 53 -11.82 -8.80 -7.11
N LYS A 54 -12.75 -7.83 -7.11
CA LYS A 54 -12.89 -6.87 -8.20
C LYS A 54 -11.60 -6.04 -8.36
N THR A 55 -10.97 -5.62 -7.27
CA THR A 55 -9.70 -4.88 -7.30
C THR A 55 -8.54 -5.76 -7.80
N VAL A 56 -8.41 -6.99 -7.29
CA VAL A 56 -7.32 -7.91 -7.67
C VAL A 56 -7.40 -8.29 -9.16
N VAL A 57 -8.60 -8.59 -9.66
CA VAL A 57 -8.81 -8.91 -11.07
C VAL A 57 -8.68 -7.67 -11.94
N GLY A 58 -9.31 -6.55 -11.55
CA GLY A 58 -9.31 -5.30 -12.31
C GLY A 58 -7.93 -4.64 -12.43
N SER A 59 -7.03 -4.89 -11.48
CA SER A 59 -5.62 -4.48 -11.54
C SER A 59 -4.73 -5.43 -12.35
N GLY A 60 -5.27 -6.56 -12.79
CA GLY A 60 -4.51 -7.59 -13.49
C GLY A 60 -3.59 -8.42 -12.58
N TRP A 61 -3.64 -8.26 -11.26
CA TRP A 61 -2.81 -9.04 -10.33
C TRP A 61 -3.12 -10.54 -10.33
N ALA A 62 -4.34 -10.91 -10.71
CA ALA A 62 -4.76 -12.29 -10.87
C ALA A 62 -5.77 -12.42 -12.01
N ALA A 63 -5.81 -13.60 -12.63
CA ALA A 63 -6.87 -14.04 -13.54
C ALA A 63 -7.15 -15.54 -13.32
N PRO A 64 -7.72 -15.95 -12.18
CA PRO A 64 -7.89 -17.36 -11.88
C PRO A 64 -8.91 -18.07 -12.80
N PRO A 65 -8.77 -19.39 -13.01
CA PRO A 65 -7.71 -20.25 -12.47
C PRO A 65 -6.37 -20.13 -13.23
N ALA A 66 -6.34 -19.47 -14.39
CA ALA A 66 -5.17 -19.40 -15.26
C ALA A 66 -3.97 -18.69 -14.60
N ARG A 67 -4.24 -17.69 -13.76
CA ARG A 67 -3.21 -16.95 -13.02
C ARG A 67 -3.69 -16.68 -11.58
N PRO A 68 -3.24 -17.45 -10.58
CA PRO A 68 -3.54 -17.17 -9.18
C PRO A 68 -2.87 -15.86 -8.75
N TRP A 69 -3.29 -15.32 -7.61
CA TRP A 69 -2.76 -14.05 -7.14
C TRP A 69 -1.40 -14.26 -6.46
N ALA A 70 -0.32 -13.75 -7.06
CA ALA A 70 1.05 -13.95 -6.55
C ALA A 70 1.40 -13.20 -5.25
N ALA A 71 0.44 -12.54 -4.58
CA ALA A 71 0.71 -11.80 -3.35
C ALA A 71 1.13 -12.74 -2.20
N PRO A 72 2.22 -12.41 -1.46
CA PRO A 72 2.63 -13.16 -0.27
C PRO A 72 1.52 -13.24 0.80
N PRO A 73 1.50 -14.27 1.66
CA PRO A 73 0.49 -14.42 2.72
C PRO A 73 0.35 -13.17 3.61
N ALA A 74 1.47 -12.54 4.00
CA ALA A 74 1.47 -11.33 4.82
C ALA A 74 0.72 -10.15 4.15
N VAL A 75 0.83 -10.03 2.82
CA VAL A 75 0.12 -9.00 2.04
C VAL A 75 -1.38 -9.26 2.04
N ARG A 76 -1.79 -10.52 1.86
CA ARG A 76 -3.20 -10.93 1.87
C ARG A 76 -3.84 -10.65 3.23
N VAL A 77 -3.14 -10.99 4.32
CA VAL A 77 -3.56 -10.71 5.70
C VAL A 77 -3.67 -9.21 5.97
N ALA A 78 -2.62 -8.45 5.64
CA ALA A 78 -2.59 -7.00 5.85
C ALA A 78 -3.71 -6.28 5.07
N LEU A 79 -3.92 -6.67 3.80
CA LEU A 79 -4.98 -6.11 2.97
C LEU A 79 -6.36 -6.43 3.53
N PHE A 80 -6.59 -7.66 3.99
CA PHE A 80 -7.84 -8.03 4.66
C PHE A 80 -8.08 -7.16 5.90
N LYS A 81 -7.09 -7.06 6.81
CA LYS A 81 -7.20 -6.26 8.05
C LYS A 81 -7.53 -4.80 7.76
N ARG A 82 -6.84 -4.19 6.78
CA ARG A 82 -7.10 -2.82 6.35
C ARG A 82 -8.52 -2.66 5.82
N ARG A 83 -8.96 -3.53 4.90
CA ARG A 83 -10.32 -3.46 4.33
C ARG A 83 -11.40 -3.72 5.36
N PHE A 84 -11.19 -4.64 6.29
CA PHE A 84 -12.10 -4.88 7.40
C PHE A 84 -12.31 -3.61 8.22
N ALA A 85 -11.23 -2.91 8.61
CA ALA A 85 -11.32 -1.67 9.36
C ALA A 85 -11.98 -0.54 8.54
N GLU A 86 -11.63 -0.39 7.25
CA GLU A 86 -12.21 0.61 6.35
C GLU A 86 -13.73 0.41 6.15
N VAL A 87 -14.17 -0.83 5.86
CA VAL A 87 -15.59 -1.15 5.65
C VAL A 87 -16.43 -0.90 6.90
N LEU A 88 -15.84 -1.06 8.09
CA LEU A 88 -16.51 -0.80 9.35
C LEU A 88 -16.44 0.68 9.79
N GLY A 89 -15.71 1.54 9.07
CA GLY A 89 -15.48 2.93 9.48
C GLY A 89 -14.58 3.05 10.72
N LEU A 90 -13.69 2.07 10.93
CA LEU A 90 -12.83 1.93 12.10
C LEU A 90 -11.34 1.94 11.72
N ALA A 91 -10.98 2.49 10.57
CA ALA A 91 -9.59 2.57 10.09
C ALA A 91 -8.66 3.33 11.06
N GLN A 92 -9.23 4.25 11.83
CA GLN A 92 -8.58 5.07 12.86
C GLN A 92 -8.40 4.34 14.21
N VAL A 93 -8.94 3.14 14.39
CA VAL A 93 -8.82 2.37 15.64
C VAL A 93 -7.50 1.59 15.63
N PRO A 94 -6.48 1.96 16.44
CA PRO A 94 -5.15 1.34 16.35
C PRO A 94 -5.19 -0.17 16.64
N ALA A 95 -6.10 -0.61 17.52
CA ALA A 95 -6.26 -2.01 17.87
C ALA A 95 -6.68 -2.92 16.70
N LEU A 96 -7.21 -2.33 15.61
CA LEU A 96 -7.66 -3.02 14.40
C LEU A 96 -6.74 -2.80 13.20
N ALA A 97 -5.72 -1.97 13.32
CA ALA A 97 -4.72 -1.77 12.28
C ALA A 97 -3.90 -3.06 12.03
N PRO A 98 -3.30 -3.22 10.84
CA PRO A 98 -2.24 -4.19 10.61
C PRO A 98 -1.05 -3.93 11.55
N GLN A 99 -0.31 -4.98 11.89
CA GLN A 99 0.98 -4.82 12.59
C GLN A 99 2.00 -4.13 11.67
N LEU A 100 3.07 -3.56 12.25
CA LEU A 100 4.07 -2.80 11.50
C LEU A 100 4.65 -3.61 10.33
N ASP A 101 5.08 -4.84 10.57
CA ASP A 101 5.66 -5.70 9.52
C ASP A 101 4.63 -6.12 8.45
N GLU A 102 3.38 -6.32 8.85
CA GLU A 102 2.27 -6.60 7.91
C GLU A 102 2.01 -5.38 7.01
N GLY A 103 1.99 -4.18 7.59
CA GLY A 103 1.85 -2.93 6.85
C GLY A 103 3.02 -2.70 5.90
N ARG A 104 4.26 -2.91 6.37
CA ARG A 104 5.48 -2.84 5.53
C ARG A 104 5.39 -3.80 4.35
N ALA A 105 5.02 -5.05 4.58
CA ALA A 105 4.85 -6.04 3.52
C ALA A 105 3.79 -5.60 2.49
N LEU A 106 2.64 -5.11 2.96
CA LEU A 106 1.59 -4.58 2.08
C LEU A 106 2.09 -3.41 1.24
N TYR A 107 2.66 -2.39 1.86
CA TYR A 107 3.11 -1.20 1.14
C TYR A 107 4.28 -1.50 0.19
N ALA A 108 5.20 -2.40 0.56
CA ALA A 108 6.25 -2.87 -0.34
C ALA A 108 5.68 -3.54 -1.58
N TYR A 109 4.70 -4.43 -1.41
CA TYR A 109 4.00 -5.08 -2.52
C TYR A 109 3.27 -4.06 -3.40
N LEU A 110 2.54 -3.13 -2.79
CA LEU A 110 1.81 -2.07 -3.47
C LEU A 110 2.73 -1.15 -4.28
N LEU A 111 3.88 -0.76 -3.73
CA LEU A 111 4.86 0.07 -4.43
C LEU A 111 5.54 -0.70 -5.58
N ALA A 112 5.77 -2.00 -5.43
CA ALA A 112 6.32 -2.83 -6.50
C ALA A 112 5.30 -3.03 -7.63
N VAL A 113 4.08 -3.42 -7.28
CA VAL A 113 3.02 -3.82 -8.22
C VAL A 113 1.76 -2.99 -7.94
N PRO A 114 1.67 -1.75 -8.46
CA PRO A 114 0.55 -0.87 -8.17
C PRO A 114 -0.75 -1.38 -8.83
N PRO A 115 -1.93 -1.14 -8.23
CA PRO A 115 -3.22 -1.57 -8.74
C PRO A 115 -3.81 -0.57 -9.77
N VAL A 116 -2.98 0.15 -10.50
CA VAL A 116 -3.40 1.16 -11.49
C VAL A 116 -2.65 0.96 -12.79
N ALA A 117 -3.11 1.59 -13.87
CA ALA A 117 -2.44 1.52 -15.16
C ALA A 117 -1.01 2.07 -15.09
N GLY A 118 -0.16 1.63 -16.02
CA GLY A 118 1.26 2.02 -16.10
C GLY A 118 1.49 3.50 -16.40
N GLY A 119 2.76 3.88 -16.56
CA GLY A 119 3.14 5.26 -16.89
C GLY A 119 3.04 6.22 -15.71
N SER A 120 2.65 7.47 -15.98
CA SER A 120 2.61 8.56 -14.98
C SER A 120 1.59 8.33 -13.88
N GLU A 121 0.45 7.70 -14.18
CA GLU A 121 -0.58 7.38 -13.19
C GLU A 121 -0.02 6.46 -12.09
N ALA A 122 0.72 5.41 -12.48
CA ALA A 122 1.38 4.51 -11.55
C ALA A 122 2.38 5.23 -10.63
N TRP A 123 3.10 6.23 -11.14
CA TRP A 123 4.07 7.00 -10.37
C TRP A 123 3.40 7.98 -9.40
N LEU A 124 2.35 8.70 -9.84
CA LEU A 124 1.56 9.56 -8.97
C LEU A 124 0.86 8.75 -7.86
N TRP A 125 0.39 7.56 -8.20
CA TRP A 125 -0.16 6.65 -7.20
C TRP A 125 0.89 6.22 -6.18
N ARG A 126 2.11 5.86 -6.62
CA ARG A 126 3.22 5.50 -5.73
C ARG A 126 3.60 6.66 -4.80
N LEU A 127 3.59 7.89 -5.31
CA LEU A 127 3.90 9.08 -4.50
C LEU A 127 2.94 9.21 -3.31
N ARG A 128 1.62 9.06 -3.55
CA ARG A 128 0.62 9.04 -2.46
C ARG A 128 0.86 7.90 -1.49
N LYS A 129 1.24 6.71 -1.98
CA LYS A 129 1.50 5.55 -1.11
C LYS A 129 2.78 5.66 -0.28
N VAL A 130 3.78 6.38 -0.76
CA VAL A 130 4.96 6.74 0.05
C VAL A 130 4.56 7.63 1.23
N ASP A 131 3.68 8.61 1.01
CA ASP A 131 3.18 9.46 2.10
C ASP A 131 2.34 8.67 3.11
N GLU A 132 1.46 7.79 2.64
CA GLU A 132 0.69 6.90 3.53
C GLU A 132 1.61 5.97 4.34
N LEU A 133 2.61 5.36 3.70
CA LEU A 133 3.57 4.49 4.39
C LEU A 133 4.36 5.26 5.44
N ALA A 134 4.85 6.46 5.14
CA ALA A 134 5.59 7.27 6.11
C ALA A 134 4.72 7.72 7.29
N GLY A 135 3.42 7.93 7.09
CA GLY A 135 2.48 8.18 8.19
C GLY A 135 2.25 6.96 9.09
N PHE A 136 2.39 5.75 8.54
CA PHE A 136 2.25 4.49 9.27
C PHE A 136 3.56 4.02 9.92
N ASP A 137 4.69 4.18 9.22
CA ASP A 137 6.03 3.80 9.62
C ASP A 137 6.95 5.03 9.59
N PRO A 138 7.15 5.71 10.73
CA PRO A 138 8.01 6.89 10.82
C PRO A 138 9.48 6.62 10.48
N THR A 139 9.93 5.36 10.48
CA THR A 139 11.31 5.00 10.12
C THR A 139 11.51 4.89 8.60
N TYR A 140 10.43 4.94 7.82
CA TYR A 140 10.49 4.88 6.37
C TYR A 140 11.12 6.17 5.80
N PRO A 141 12.13 6.10 4.91
CA PRO A 141 12.83 7.28 4.39
C PRO A 141 11.99 8.03 3.34
N ARG A 142 10.95 8.72 3.81
CA ARG A 142 9.92 9.38 2.99
C ARG A 142 10.52 10.29 1.92
N ARG A 143 11.39 11.23 2.33
CA ARG A 143 11.95 12.24 1.43
C ARG A 143 12.80 11.63 0.32
N TYR A 144 13.62 10.63 0.65
CA TYR A 144 14.37 9.86 -0.34
C TYR A 144 13.43 9.18 -1.36
N ALA A 145 12.43 8.44 -0.88
CA ALA A 145 11.50 7.73 -1.75
C ALA A 145 10.69 8.69 -2.66
N ARG A 146 10.22 9.83 -2.11
CA ARG A 146 9.56 10.89 -2.88
C ARG A 146 10.49 11.44 -3.95
N GLY A 147 11.71 11.80 -3.60
CA GLY A 147 12.71 12.33 -4.54
C GLY A 147 12.96 11.40 -5.74
N VAL A 148 13.11 10.10 -5.50
CA VAL A 148 13.27 9.10 -6.56
C VAL A 148 12.04 9.01 -7.47
N ILE A 149 10.82 9.05 -6.90
CA ILE A 149 9.59 9.00 -7.69
C ILE A 149 9.40 10.28 -8.51
N LEU A 150 9.67 11.46 -7.93
CA LEU A 150 9.58 12.75 -8.60
C LEU A 150 10.56 12.82 -9.78
N LEU A 151 11.77 12.27 -9.62
CA LEU A 151 12.73 12.14 -10.71
C LEU A 151 12.18 11.29 -11.86
N ARG A 152 11.51 10.17 -11.57
CA ARG A 152 10.85 9.32 -12.59
C ARG A 152 9.67 10.00 -13.27
N LEU A 153 9.01 10.93 -12.58
CA LEU A 153 7.96 11.79 -13.14
C LEU A 153 8.51 12.96 -13.96
N GLY A 154 9.82 13.09 -14.08
CA GLY A 154 10.43 14.21 -14.77
C GLY A 154 10.36 15.52 -13.97
N GLN A 155 10.18 15.48 -12.66
CA GLN A 155 10.06 16.69 -11.83
C GLN A 155 11.38 17.01 -11.14
N GLY A 156 12.39 17.41 -11.91
CA GLY A 156 13.77 17.56 -11.46
C GLY A 156 13.94 18.49 -10.26
N ALA A 157 13.35 19.70 -10.32
CA ALA A 157 13.48 20.69 -9.25
C ALA A 157 12.89 20.18 -7.90
N GLN A 158 11.70 19.57 -7.94
CA GLN A 158 11.06 19.03 -6.74
C GLN A 158 11.82 17.81 -6.19
N ALA A 159 12.29 16.94 -7.09
CA ALA A 159 13.12 15.80 -6.72
C ALA A 159 14.41 16.24 -6.01
N ALA A 160 15.08 17.27 -6.54
CA ALA A 160 16.30 17.80 -5.94
C ALA A 160 16.06 18.37 -4.53
N THR A 161 14.95 19.08 -4.31
CA THR A 161 14.58 19.57 -2.97
C THR A 161 14.43 18.43 -1.96
N GLU A 162 13.62 17.41 -2.28
CA GLU A 162 13.37 16.27 -1.39
C GLU A 162 14.68 15.49 -1.07
N LEU A 163 15.54 15.32 -2.07
CA LEU A 163 16.81 14.58 -1.91
C LEU A 163 17.85 15.37 -1.10
N ARG A 164 17.93 16.70 -1.26
CA ARG A 164 18.78 17.56 -0.42
C ARG A 164 18.35 17.51 1.03
N GLU A 165 17.05 17.63 1.28
CA GLU A 165 16.50 17.55 2.63
C GLU A 165 16.77 16.17 3.27
N HIS A 166 16.60 15.08 2.51
CA HIS A 166 16.95 13.75 3.01
C HIS A 166 18.42 13.63 3.41
N LEU A 167 19.34 14.13 2.57
CA LEU A 167 20.78 14.07 2.81
C LEU A 167 21.21 14.96 3.99
N ALA A 168 20.53 16.08 4.22
CA ALA A 168 20.77 16.92 5.39
C ALA A 168 20.35 16.20 6.70
N GLU A 169 19.23 15.49 6.67
CA GLU A 169 18.72 14.73 7.83
C GLU A 169 19.50 13.42 8.07
N HIS A 170 20.06 12.81 7.02
CA HIS A 170 20.70 11.50 7.07
C HIS A 170 22.05 11.51 6.31
N PRO A 171 23.06 12.25 6.77
CA PRO A 171 24.31 12.44 6.04
C PRO A 171 25.05 11.12 5.74
N ASP A 172 24.96 10.13 6.63
CA ASP A 172 25.63 8.82 6.54
C ASP A 172 24.66 7.62 6.67
N GLY A 173 23.39 7.83 6.29
CA GLY A 173 22.37 6.79 6.32
C GLY A 173 22.53 5.70 5.25
N PRO A 174 21.77 4.60 5.36
CA PRO A 174 21.88 3.43 4.46
C PRO A 174 21.54 3.73 3.00
N SER A 175 20.87 4.86 2.72
CA SER A 175 20.52 5.30 1.37
C SER A 175 21.35 6.48 0.87
N THR A 176 22.31 7.01 1.63
CA THR A 176 23.04 8.24 1.30
C THR A 176 23.67 8.20 -0.09
N LEU A 177 24.41 7.13 -0.42
CA LEU A 177 25.08 7.03 -1.72
C LEU A 177 24.07 7.05 -2.88
N ARG A 178 22.94 6.36 -2.72
CA ARG A 178 21.86 6.35 -3.73
C ARG A 178 21.18 7.72 -3.82
N ALA A 179 20.96 8.38 -2.69
CA ALA A 179 20.36 9.71 -2.63
C ALA A 179 21.24 10.77 -3.29
N ARG A 180 22.57 10.72 -3.11
CA ARG A 180 23.52 11.60 -3.80
C ARG A 180 23.49 11.40 -5.31
N ASN A 181 23.52 10.15 -5.77
CA ASN A 181 23.44 9.87 -7.20
C ASN A 181 22.11 10.33 -7.82
N ALA A 182 20.99 10.12 -7.11
CA ALA A 182 19.69 10.61 -7.54
C ALA A 182 19.62 12.14 -7.54
N LEU A 183 20.29 12.82 -6.60
CA LEU A 183 20.32 14.27 -6.52
C LEU A 183 21.05 14.87 -7.72
N VAL A 184 22.19 14.30 -8.12
CA VAL A 184 22.92 14.73 -9.33
C VAL A 184 21.99 14.66 -10.55
N ALA A 185 21.36 13.52 -10.78
CA ALA A 185 20.42 13.34 -11.88
C ALA A 185 19.21 14.31 -11.82
N ALA A 186 18.73 14.62 -10.61
CA ALA A 186 17.62 15.55 -10.42
C ALA A 186 18.00 17.00 -10.73
N VAL A 187 19.23 17.41 -10.40
CA VAL A 187 19.75 18.75 -10.71
C VAL A 187 19.98 18.90 -12.20
N GLU A 188 20.63 17.94 -12.85
CA GLU A 188 20.82 17.93 -14.31
C GLU A 188 19.47 18.03 -15.05
N LEU A 189 18.48 17.25 -14.60
CA LEU A 189 17.14 17.31 -15.16
C LEU A 189 16.49 18.69 -14.93
N ALA A 190 16.63 19.28 -13.75
CA ALA A 190 16.07 20.61 -13.47
C ALA A 190 16.68 21.70 -14.36
N GLU A 191 17.99 21.62 -14.63
CA GLU A 191 18.69 22.57 -15.50
C GLU A 191 18.24 22.47 -16.96
N THR A 192 18.07 21.23 -17.47
CA THR A 192 17.51 21.01 -18.81
C THR A 192 16.06 21.47 -18.96
N GLN A 193 15.32 21.55 -17.86
CA GLN A 193 13.92 22.01 -17.79
C GLN A 193 13.79 23.51 -17.52
N GLY A 194 14.85 24.30 -17.74
CA GLY A 194 14.92 25.73 -17.40
C GLY A 194 13.68 26.57 -17.74
N PRO A 195 13.55 27.78 -17.17
CA PRO A 195 12.29 28.51 -16.97
C PRO A 195 11.52 28.98 -18.24
N GLY A 196 11.87 28.51 -19.44
CA GLY A 196 11.30 28.92 -20.73
C GLY A 196 10.76 27.80 -21.62
N GLY A 197 10.49 26.61 -21.09
CA GLY A 197 9.86 25.51 -21.83
C GLY A 197 8.33 25.59 -21.87
N PHE A 198 7.76 26.63 -22.50
CA PHE A 198 6.37 26.68 -22.98
C PHE A 198 6.37 27.22 -24.41
#